data_AF-A0A8S3GJI3-F1
#
_entry.id   AF-A0A8S3GJI3-F1
#
_cell.length_a   1.000
_cell.length_b   1.000
_cell.length_c   1.000
_cell.angle_alpha   90.00
_cell.angle_beta   90.00
_cell.angle_gamma   90.00
#
_symmetry.space_group_name_H-M   'P 1'
#
loop_
_entity.id
_entity.type
_entity.pdbx_description
1 polymer ?
#
loop_
_entity_poly.entity_id
_entity_poly.type
_entity_poly.pdbx_seq_one_letter_code
_entity_poly.pdbx_strand_id
1 'polypeptide(L)'
;IINYNFKKKEERIFLCRRLDLLDKYYYLQVHQQLWQSYSDLGIQQHRWPDQLYTMAKTNDFQICQKYLDNYINTIKKEIDSCHIQLNNQVQSYPVTTLSLDQLDHYLKAFVDCQRKYLSMRNNKQLQKFI
;
A
#
# COMPACT_ATOMS: atom_id res chain seq x y z
N ILE A 1 28.58 -17.19 -26.65
CA ILE A 1 28.39 -15.93 -25.89
C ILE A 1 27.33 -16.18 -24.81
N ILE A 2 27.71 -15.97 -23.55
CA ILE A 2 26.96 -16.29 -22.34
C ILE A 2 25.79 -15.29 -22.21
N ASN A 3 24.63 -15.64 -22.77
CA ASN A 3 23.42 -14.81 -22.71
C ASN A 3 22.50 -15.17 -21.51
N TYR A 4 22.89 -16.16 -20.72
CA TYR A 4 22.07 -16.73 -19.64
C TYR A 4 22.00 -15.84 -18.38
N ASN A 5 23.02 -15.02 -18.14
CA ASN A 5 23.14 -14.22 -16.92
C ASN A 5 22.39 -12.88 -17.00
N PHE A 6 22.20 -12.35 -18.21
CA PHE A 6 21.51 -11.07 -18.43
C PHE A 6 20.00 -11.21 -18.21
N LYS A 7 19.40 -12.29 -18.74
CA LYS A 7 17.96 -12.58 -18.62
C LYS A 7 17.51 -12.73 -17.16
N LYS A 8 18.32 -13.39 -16.32
CA LYS A 8 18.05 -13.54 -14.87
C LYS A 8 18.15 -12.21 -14.11
N LYS A 9 19.05 -11.31 -14.51
CA LYS A 9 19.21 -10.00 -13.87
C LYS A 9 18.00 -9.11 -14.15
N GLU A 10 17.55 -9.07 -15.40
CA GLU A 10 16.36 -8.31 -15.80
C GLU A 10 15.08 -8.85 -15.17
N GLU A 11 14.91 -10.18 -15.14
CA GLU A 11 13.79 -10.84 -14.44
C GLU A 11 13.78 -10.49 -12.94
N ARG A 12 14.94 -10.51 -12.28
CA ARG A 12 15.04 -10.09 -10.88
C ARG A 12 14.68 -8.62 -10.68
N ILE A 13 15.14 -7.73 -11.57
CA ILE A 13 14.80 -6.30 -11.51
C ILE A 13 13.30 -6.10 -11.71
N PHE A 14 12.69 -6.83 -12.65
CA PHE A 14 11.25 -6.83 -12.88
C PHE A 14 10.49 -7.27 -11.63
N LEU A 15 10.84 -8.44 -11.07
CA LEU A 15 10.21 -8.98 -9.87
C LEU A 15 10.33 -8.04 -8.66
N CYS A 16 11.52 -7.48 -8.42
CA CYS A 16 11.73 -6.52 -7.33
C CYS A 16 10.87 -5.27 -7.50
N ARG A 17 10.86 -4.65 -8.70
CA ARG A 17 10.04 -3.47 -8.96
C ARG A 17 8.55 -3.76 -8.82
N ARG A 18 8.11 -4.93 -9.27
CA ARG A 18 6.71 -5.35 -9.15
C ARG A 18 6.32 -5.62 -7.71
N LEU A 19 7.19 -6.25 -6.92
CA LEU A 19 7.03 -6.41 -5.48
C LEU A 19 6.88 -5.06 -4.77
N ASP A 20 7.76 -4.10 -5.05
CA ASP A 20 7.71 -2.77 -4.44
C ASP A 20 6.39 -2.05 -4.77
N LEU A 21 5.92 -2.15 -6.02
CA LEU A 21 4.64 -1.58 -6.44
C LEU A 21 3.45 -2.28 -5.79
N LEU A 22 3.46 -3.61 -5.68
CA LEU A 22 2.40 -4.37 -5.03
C LEU A 22 2.35 -4.07 -3.54
N ASP A 23 3.49 -4.01 -2.86
CA ASP A 23 3.54 -3.62 -1.45
C ASP A 23 2.99 -2.20 -1.26
N LYS A 24 3.44 -1.22 -2.06
CA LYS A 24 2.88 0.14 -2.03
C LYS A 24 1.37 0.14 -2.27
N TYR A 25 0.90 -0.57 -3.30
CA TYR A 25 -0.53 -0.65 -3.65
C TYR A 25 -1.36 -1.20 -2.48
N TYR A 26 -0.99 -2.36 -1.93
CA TYR A 26 -1.72 -2.96 -0.82
C TYR A 26 -1.62 -2.12 0.46
N TYR A 27 -0.53 -1.39 0.66
CA TYR A 27 -0.42 -0.47 1.79
C TYR A 27 -1.44 0.66 1.66
N LEU A 28 -1.47 1.31 0.48
CA LEU A 28 -2.38 2.41 0.20
C LEU A 28 -3.85 1.98 0.28
N GLN A 29 -4.21 0.78 -0.16
CA GLN A 29 -5.57 0.26 -0.02
C GLN A 29 -6.01 0.14 1.44
N VAL A 30 -5.18 -0.45 2.31
CA VAL A 30 -5.47 -0.56 3.74
C VAL A 30 -5.53 0.83 4.38
N HIS A 31 -4.60 1.72 4.01
CA HIS A 31 -4.56 3.10 4.50
C HIS A 31 -5.83 3.87 4.09
N GLN A 32 -6.28 3.75 2.84
CA GLN A 32 -7.52 4.34 2.37
C GLN A 32 -8.73 3.86 3.19
N GLN A 33 -8.82 2.55 3.43
CA GLN A 33 -9.92 1.96 4.21
C GLN A 33 -9.94 2.47 5.65
N LEU A 34 -8.77 2.59 6.28
CA LEU A 34 -8.64 3.14 7.63
C LEU A 34 -9.15 4.59 7.69
N TRP A 35 -8.68 5.45 6.79
CA TRP A 35 -9.07 6.86 6.79
C TRP A 35 -10.53 7.07 6.38
N GLN A 36 -11.07 6.22 5.50
CA GLN A 36 -12.50 6.21 5.21
C GLN A 36 -13.31 5.84 6.47
N SER A 37 -12.87 4.83 7.22
CA SER A 37 -13.53 4.45 8.48
C SER A 37 -13.49 5.58 9.52
N TYR A 38 -12.39 6.31 9.61
CA TYR A 38 -12.31 7.52 10.45
C TYR A 38 -13.22 8.64 9.97
N SER A 39 -13.37 8.81 8.65
CA SER A 39 -14.32 9.77 8.08
C SER A 39 -15.75 9.44 8.49
N ASP A 40 -16.15 8.19 8.27
CA ASP A 40 -17.50 7.71 8.54
C ASP A 40 -17.83 7.81 10.04
N LEU A 41 -16.92 7.36 10.92
CA LEU A 41 -17.09 7.46 12.36
C LEU A 41 -17.12 8.91 12.85
N GLY A 42 -16.25 9.76 12.31
CA GLY A 42 -16.17 11.14 12.79
C GLY A 42 -17.35 12.00 12.36
N ILE A 43 -17.97 11.70 11.21
CA ILE A 43 -19.26 12.27 10.83
C ILE A 43 -20.36 11.78 11.79
N GLN A 44 -20.43 10.48 12.07
CA GLN A 44 -21.45 9.90 12.95
C GLN A 44 -21.37 10.41 14.39
N GLN A 45 -20.16 10.53 14.93
CA GLN A 45 -19.90 10.89 16.32
C GLN A 45 -19.61 12.38 16.52
N HIS A 46 -19.56 13.15 15.42
CA HIS A 46 -19.19 14.55 15.41
C HIS A 46 -17.83 14.82 16.10
N ARG A 47 -16.87 13.91 15.90
CA ARG A 47 -15.54 13.97 16.53
C ARG A 47 -14.49 13.29 15.68
N TRP A 48 -13.31 13.90 15.57
CA TRP A 48 -12.19 13.33 14.84
C TRP A 48 -11.18 12.61 15.75
N PRO A 49 -10.41 11.63 15.23
CA PRO A 49 -9.28 11.09 15.96
C PRO A 49 -8.21 12.17 16.16
N ASP A 50 -7.49 12.14 17.30
CA ASP A 50 -6.50 13.17 17.67
C ASP A 50 -5.38 13.34 16.64
N GLN A 51 -5.03 12.26 15.95
CA GLN A 51 -4.09 12.28 14.83
C GLN A 51 -4.55 13.20 13.70
N LEU A 52 -5.85 13.26 13.40
CA LEU A 52 -6.37 14.13 12.35
C LEU A 52 -6.24 15.61 12.72
N TYR A 53 -6.53 15.98 13.96
CA TYR A 53 -6.33 17.36 14.44
C TYR A 53 -4.86 17.79 14.33
N THR A 54 -3.94 16.88 14.66
CA THR A 54 -2.50 17.12 14.55
C THR A 54 -2.08 17.30 13.09
N MET A 55 -2.57 16.44 12.19
CA MET A 55 -2.25 16.51 10.75
C MET A 55 -2.85 17.74 10.07
N ALA A 56 -4.10 18.08 10.39
CA ALA A 56 -4.80 19.24 9.86
C ALA A 56 -4.38 20.57 10.53
N LYS A 57 -3.64 20.51 11.64
CA LYS A 57 -3.19 21.66 12.45
C LYS A 57 -4.34 22.56 12.90
N THR A 58 -5.47 21.96 13.23
CA THR A 58 -6.68 22.65 13.66
C THR A 58 -7.56 21.70 14.47
N ASN A 59 -8.43 22.27 15.31
CA ASN A 59 -9.50 21.55 16.00
C ASN A 59 -10.87 21.81 15.36
N ASP A 60 -10.94 22.65 14.33
CA ASP A 60 -12.18 22.95 13.62
C ASP A 60 -12.67 21.70 12.87
N PHE A 61 -13.92 21.32 13.14
CA PHE A 61 -14.51 20.11 12.60
C PHE A 61 -14.61 20.12 11.07
N GLN A 62 -15.05 21.23 10.48
CA GLN A 62 -15.27 21.34 9.03
C GLN A 62 -13.95 21.41 8.27
N ILE A 63 -12.95 22.09 8.83
CA ILE A 63 -11.60 22.13 8.24
C ILE A 63 -10.97 20.74 8.28
N CYS A 64 -11.12 20.00 9.40
CA CYS A 64 -10.65 18.62 9.50
C CYS A 64 -11.35 17.70 8.50
N GLN A 65 -12.67 17.85 8.32
CA GLN A 65 -13.41 17.09 7.32
C GLN A 65 -12.87 17.32 5.92
N LYS A 66 -12.73 18.59 5.52
CA LYS A 66 -12.19 18.96 4.21
C LYS A 66 -10.75 18.47 4.00
N TYR A 67 -9.94 18.53 5.05
CA TYR A 67 -8.59 17.97 5.03
C TYR A 67 -8.63 16.46 4.77
N LEU A 68 -9.45 15.73 5.52
CA LEU A 68 -9.58 14.28 5.42
C LEU A 68 -10.08 13.85 4.03
N ASP A 69 -11.08 14.53 3.48
CA ASP A 69 -11.59 14.26 2.13
C ASP A 69 -10.49 14.43 1.07
N ASN A 70 -9.71 15.50 1.16
CA ASN A 70 -8.59 15.73 0.26
C ASN A 70 -7.50 14.67 0.42
N TYR A 71 -7.23 14.26 1.67
CA TYR A 71 -6.24 13.25 1.98
C TYR A 71 -6.64 11.88 1.41
N ILE A 72 -7.89 11.45 1.61
CA ILE A 72 -8.44 10.21 1.02
C ILE A 72 -8.39 10.28 -0.50
N ASN A 73 -8.75 11.41 -1.11
CA ASN A 73 -8.68 11.59 -2.56
C ASN A 73 -7.24 11.52 -3.09
N THR A 74 -6.26 11.97 -2.32
CA THR A 74 -4.84 11.85 -2.67
C THR A 74 -4.41 10.38 -2.67
N ILE A 75 -4.79 9.63 -1.64
CA ILE A 75 -4.52 8.19 -1.56
C ILE A 75 -5.14 7.45 -2.76
N LYS A 76 -6.40 7.76 -3.13
CA LYS A 76 -7.07 7.16 -4.30
C LYS A 76 -6.28 7.38 -5.59
N LYS A 77 -5.82 8.62 -5.83
CA LYS A 77 -4.99 8.95 -7.00
C LYS A 77 -3.67 8.17 -7.00
N GLU A 78 -3.06 7.96 -5.84
CA GLU A 78 -1.85 7.14 -5.74
C GLU A 78 -2.12 5.66 -6.01
N ILE A 79 -3.25 5.12 -5.55
CA ILE A 79 -3.68 3.75 -5.87
C ILE A 79 -3.85 3.59 -7.38
N ASP A 80 -4.53 4.52 -8.03
CA ASP A 80 -4.73 4.51 -9.48
C ASP A 80 -3.39 4.56 -10.23
N SER A 81 -2.46 5.42 -9.78
CA SER A 81 -1.11 5.49 -10.33
C SER A 81 -0.35 4.16 -10.19
N CYS A 82 -0.44 3.51 -9.02
CA CYS A 82 0.18 2.20 -8.81
C CYS A 82 -0.43 1.14 -9.75
N HIS A 83 -1.75 1.16 -9.92
CA HIS A 83 -2.43 0.23 -10.81
C HIS A 83 -2.01 0.41 -12.27
N ILE A 84 -1.91 1.66 -12.75
CA ILE A 84 -1.40 1.97 -14.09
C ILE A 84 0.04 1.46 -14.25
N GLN A 85 0.91 1.69 -13.26
CA GLN A 85 2.30 1.22 -13.33
C GLN A 85 2.42 -0.30 -13.35
N LEU A 86 1.61 -1.01 -12.56
CA LEU A 86 1.54 -2.47 -12.56
C LEU A 86 1.10 -3.00 -13.94
N ASN A 87 0.11 -2.36 -14.57
CA ASN A 87 -0.37 -2.71 -15.90
C ASN A 87 0.67 -2.40 -17.00
N ASN A 88 1.41 -1.30 -16.89
CA ASN A 88 2.48 -0.97 -17.85
C ASN A 88 3.66 -1.94 -17.76
N GLN A 89 3.95 -2.47 -16.56
CA GLN A 89 4.95 -3.53 -16.40
C GLN A 89 4.54 -4.83 -17.09
N VAL A 90 3.25 -5.16 -17.11
CA VAL A 90 2.72 -6.32 -17.85
C VAL A 90 3.05 -6.24 -19.34
N GLN A 91 2.95 -5.05 -19.92
CA GLN A 91 3.17 -4.83 -21.36
C GLN A 91 4.65 -4.82 -21.78
N SER A 92 5.56 -4.53 -20.84
CA SER A 92 6.99 -4.26 -21.14
C SER A 92 7.93 -5.45 -20.92
N TYR A 93 7.50 -6.54 -20.28
CA TYR A 93 8.33 -7.73 -20.08
C TYR A 93 7.58 -9.03 -20.42
N PRO A 94 7.65 -9.54 -21.66
CA PRO A 94 7.20 -10.89 -21.97
C PRO A 94 8.30 -11.87 -21.58
N VAL A 95 7.91 -12.99 -20.96
CA VAL A 95 8.73 -14.13 -20.49
C VAL A 95 9.00 -14.07 -18.98
N THR A 96 7.95 -14.29 -18.21
CA THR A 96 8.05 -15.12 -17.00
C THR A 96 7.45 -16.49 -17.35
N THR A 97 7.96 -17.56 -16.75
CA THR A 97 7.44 -18.94 -16.96
C THR A 97 6.05 -19.14 -16.34
N LEU A 98 5.65 -18.24 -15.45
CA LEU A 98 4.35 -18.20 -14.78
C LEU A 98 3.44 -17.16 -15.45
N SER A 99 2.12 -17.32 -15.35
CA SER A 99 1.23 -16.23 -15.72
C SER A 99 1.37 -15.06 -14.75
N LEU A 100 1.07 -13.84 -15.21
CA LEU A 100 1.13 -12.64 -14.37
C LEU A 100 0.15 -12.72 -13.19
N ASP A 101 -1.01 -13.33 -13.37
CA ASP A 101 -1.97 -13.54 -12.28
C ASP A 101 -1.41 -14.47 -11.20
N GLN A 102 -0.69 -15.54 -11.60
CA GLN A 102 -0.01 -16.43 -10.66
C GLN A 102 1.11 -15.69 -9.93
N LEU A 103 1.85 -14.87 -10.65
CA LEU A 103 2.94 -14.07 -10.09
C LEU A 103 2.38 -13.05 -9.09
N ASP A 104 1.36 -12.28 -9.44
CA ASP A 104 0.71 -11.33 -8.52
C ASP A 104 0.11 -12.02 -7.30
N HIS A 105 -0.46 -13.21 -7.47
CA HIS A 105 -0.96 -14.02 -6.36
C HIS A 105 0.16 -14.40 -5.38
N TYR A 106 1.29 -14.91 -5.88
CA TYR A 106 2.43 -15.29 -5.04
C TYR A 106 3.08 -14.08 -4.37
N LEU A 107 3.25 -12.97 -5.11
CA LEU A 107 3.84 -11.75 -4.56
C LEU A 107 2.92 -11.13 -3.50
N LYS A 108 1.60 -11.16 -3.71
CA LYS A 108 0.63 -10.76 -2.69
C LYS A 108 0.76 -11.62 -1.44
N ALA A 109 0.76 -12.95 -1.59
CA ALA A 109 0.90 -13.87 -0.45
C ALA A 109 2.21 -13.63 0.32
N PHE A 110 3.29 -13.31 -0.40
CA PHE A 110 4.56 -12.94 0.21
C PHE A 110 4.46 -11.61 1.00
N VAL A 111 3.88 -10.57 0.42
CA VAL A 111 3.67 -9.27 1.08
C VAL A 111 2.80 -9.44 2.33
N ASP A 112 1.70 -10.17 2.24
CA ASP A 112 0.80 -10.44 3.37
C ASP A 112 1.53 -11.19 4.50
N CYS A 113 2.35 -12.18 4.15
CA CYS A 113 3.16 -12.92 5.12
C CYS A 113 4.18 -12.02 5.83
N GLN A 114 4.90 -11.18 5.09
CA GLN A 114 5.88 -10.23 5.65
C GLN A 114 5.21 -9.23 6.60
N ARG A 115 4.07 -8.68 6.20
CA ARG A 115 3.29 -7.75 7.03
C ARG A 115 2.80 -8.40 8.32
N LYS A 116 2.28 -9.63 8.22
CA LYS A 116 1.85 -10.40 9.40
C LYS A 116 3.02 -10.65 10.35
N TYR A 117 4.18 -11.03 9.83
CA TYR A 117 5.40 -11.23 10.62
C TYR A 117 5.83 -9.94 11.34
N LEU A 118 5.86 -8.81 10.62
CA LEU A 118 6.21 -7.51 11.20
C LEU A 118 5.22 -7.07 12.28
N SER A 119 3.91 -7.24 12.04
CA SER A 119 2.87 -6.96 13.03
C SER A 119 3.05 -7.79 14.31
N MET A 120 3.26 -9.10 14.17
CA MET A 120 3.52 -9.99 15.31
C MET A 120 4.79 -9.59 16.07
N ARG A 121 5.88 -9.28 15.36
CA ARG A 121 7.14 -8.86 15.96
C ARG A 121 6.98 -7.54 16.73
N ASN A 122 6.31 -6.56 16.15
CA ASN A 122 6.12 -5.25 16.77
C ASN A 122 5.22 -5.35 18.00
N ASN A 123 4.14 -6.14 17.94
CA ASN A 123 3.29 -6.40 19.09
C ASN A 123 4.05 -7.06 20.25
N LYS A 124 4.92 -8.05 19.94
CA LYS A 124 5.79 -8.67 20.96
C LYS A 124 6.79 -7.70 21.59
N GLN A 125 7.23 -6.66 20.87
CA GLN A 125 8.10 -5.63 21.44
C GLN A 125 7.32 -4.63 22.28
N LEU A 126 6.12 -4.23 21.84
CA LEU A 126 5.22 -3.35 22.59
C LEU A 126 4.79 -3.97 23.93
N GLN A 127 4.53 -5.27 23.96
CA GLN A 127 4.23 -6.02 25.19
C GLN A 127 5.37 -6.01 26.23
N LYS A 128 6.59 -5.58 25.89
CA LYS A 128 7.68 -5.43 26.87
C LYS A 128 7.62 -4.11 27.65
N PHE A 129 6.76 -3.19 27.23
CA PHE A 129 6.61 -1.87 27.83
C PHE A 129 5.29 -1.72 28.60
N ILE A 130 4.50 -2.79 28.69
CA ILE A 130 3.25 -2.92 29.47
C ILE A 130 3.53 -3.88 30.62
#